data_AF-A0A7S3LAC8-F1
#
_entry.id   AF-A0A7S3LAC8-F1
#
_cell.length_a   1.000
_cell.length_b   1.000
_cell.length_c   1.000
_cell.angle_alpha   90.00
_cell.angle_beta   90.00
_cell.angle_gamma   90.00
#
_symmetry.space_group_name_H-M   'P 1'
#
loop_
_entity.id
_entity.type
_entity.pdbx_description
1 polymer ?
#
loop_
_entity_poly.entity_id
_entity_poly.type
_entity_poly.pdbx_seq_one_letter_code
_entity_poly.pdbx_strand_id
1 'polypeptide(L)'
;MDLSQMGSILRLAGPGSLVLIDEFGKGTSPASGIALLASAIQYLTDTRAKVICTTHFVETFSMGMLVDGENGVKALQMAVKIPERSTDLAVPLFKLEHGVAESSAGLVCARMAGLRRGIVERAGEVIQACREGKP
;
A
#
# COMPACT_ATOMS: atom_id res chain seq x y z
N MET A 1 -7.99 8.60 -5.97
CA MET A 1 -7.85 10.07 -5.88
C MET A 1 -7.01 10.57 -7.06
N ASP A 2 -7.39 11.70 -7.68
CA ASP A 2 -6.67 12.27 -8.83
C ASP A 2 -5.69 13.42 -8.46
N LEU A 3 -4.90 13.88 -9.45
CA LEU A 3 -3.89 14.93 -9.28
C LEU A 3 -4.48 16.29 -8.88
N SER A 4 -5.68 16.62 -9.37
CA SER A 4 -6.33 17.90 -9.08
C SER A 4 -6.81 17.98 -7.63
N GLN A 5 -7.32 16.85 -7.12
CA GLN A 5 -7.68 16.69 -5.71
C GLN A 5 -6.45 16.79 -4.83
N MET A 6 -5.34 16.12 -5.21
CA MET A 6 -4.09 16.17 -4.45
C MET A 6 -3.53 17.59 -4.40
N GLY A 7 -3.49 18.29 -5.54
CA GLY A 7 -3.05 19.68 -5.58
C GLY A 7 -3.92 20.61 -4.71
N SER A 8 -5.21 20.32 -4.56
CA SER A 8 -6.09 21.08 -3.66
C SER A 8 -5.79 20.82 -2.19
N ILE A 9 -5.57 19.56 -1.81
CA ILE A 9 -5.16 19.19 -0.45
C ILE A 9 -3.84 19.88 -0.09
N LEU A 10 -2.82 19.78 -0.95
CA LEU A 10 -1.50 20.36 -0.70
C LEU A 10 -1.54 21.89 -0.53
N ARG A 11 -2.44 22.59 -1.21
CA ARG A 11 -2.61 24.05 -1.09
C ARG A 11 -3.35 24.49 0.17
N LEU A 12 -4.22 23.64 0.71
CA LEU A 12 -5.16 24.01 1.78
C LEU A 12 -4.80 23.41 3.14
N ALA A 13 -4.04 22.32 3.17
CA ALA A 13 -3.67 21.64 4.40
C ALA A 13 -2.73 22.50 5.26
N GLY A 14 -2.99 22.50 6.57
CA GLY A 14 -2.17 23.19 7.55
C GLY A 14 -2.41 22.69 8.98
N PRO A 15 -1.95 23.45 9.99
CA PRO A 15 -2.15 23.09 11.38
C PRO A 15 -3.65 22.93 11.70
N GLY A 16 -4.03 21.77 12.27
CA GLY A 16 -5.42 21.45 12.61
C GLY A 16 -6.21 20.77 11.50
N SER A 17 -5.66 20.62 10.30
CA SER A 17 -6.28 19.81 9.24
C SER A 17 -6.15 18.30 9.52
N LEU A 18 -7.18 17.54 9.15
CA LEU A 18 -7.11 16.09 8.98
C LEU A 18 -7.23 15.77 7.48
N VAL A 19 -6.18 15.16 6.93
CA VAL A 19 -6.07 14.78 5.53
C VAL A 19 -6.21 13.26 5.42
N LEU A 20 -7.18 12.81 4.61
CA LEU A 20 -7.41 11.40 4.31
C LEU A 20 -7.11 11.16 2.83
N ILE A 21 -6.10 10.33 2.55
CA ILE A 21 -5.65 9.99 1.21
C ILE A 21 -5.98 8.52 0.98
N ASP A 22 -6.77 8.25 -0.06
CA ASP A 22 -7.05 6.88 -0.49
C ASP A 22 -6.44 6.59 -1.86
N GLU A 23 -5.41 5.74 -1.86
CA GLU A 23 -4.84 5.10 -3.04
C GLU A 23 -4.47 6.09 -4.15
N PHE A 24 -3.71 7.12 -3.78
CA PHE A 24 -3.18 8.10 -4.74
C PHE A 24 -2.03 7.52 -5.58
N GLY A 25 -1.95 7.95 -6.85
CA GLY A 25 -0.94 7.48 -7.80
C GLY A 25 -1.36 6.26 -8.63
N LYS A 26 -2.61 5.79 -8.47
CA LYS A 26 -3.23 4.85 -9.43
C LYS A 26 -3.44 5.53 -10.78
N GLY A 27 -3.10 4.84 -11.88
CA GLY A 27 -3.31 5.32 -13.25
C GLY A 27 -2.10 5.99 -13.91
N THR A 28 -0.91 5.92 -13.29
CA THR A 28 0.37 6.32 -13.90
C THR A 28 1.39 5.17 -13.78
N SER A 29 2.62 5.38 -14.25
CA SER A 29 3.69 4.42 -14.03
C SER A 29 3.92 4.21 -12.51
N PRO A 30 4.20 2.98 -12.04
CA PRO A 30 4.45 2.74 -10.62
C PRO A 30 5.52 3.65 -10.04
N ALA A 31 6.63 3.87 -10.76
CA ALA A 31 7.71 4.75 -10.34
C ALA A 31 7.23 6.20 -10.12
N SER A 32 6.43 6.75 -11.04
CA SER A 32 5.85 8.08 -10.88
C SER A 32 4.85 8.14 -9.71
N GLY A 33 4.02 7.12 -9.55
CA GLY A 33 3.05 7.03 -8.47
C GLY A 33 3.71 7.01 -7.09
N ILE A 34 4.72 6.15 -6.92
CA ILE A 34 5.54 6.04 -5.70
C ILE A 34 6.19 7.39 -5.38
N ALA A 35 6.89 7.99 -6.34
CA ALA A 35 7.64 9.24 -6.13
C ALA A 35 6.72 10.42 -5.75
N LEU A 36 5.59 10.58 -6.45
CA LEU A 36 4.63 11.64 -6.17
C LEU A 36 3.96 11.45 -4.82
N LEU A 37 3.58 10.21 -4.47
CA LEU A 37 2.96 9.90 -3.20
C LEU A 37 3.92 10.20 -2.03
N ALA A 38 5.15 9.69 -2.09
CA ALA A 38 6.14 9.90 -1.04
C ALA A 38 6.43 11.40 -0.84
N SER A 39 6.62 12.13 -1.93
CA SER A 39 6.86 13.59 -1.89
C SER A 39 5.67 14.35 -1.29
N ALA A 40 4.43 13.96 -1.65
CA ALA A 40 3.22 14.60 -1.11
C ALA A 40 3.06 14.33 0.41
N ILE A 41 3.30 13.10 0.86
CA ILE A 41 3.25 12.76 2.29
C ILE A 41 4.28 13.58 3.06
N GLN A 42 5.52 13.65 2.56
CA GLN A 42 6.60 14.38 3.23
C GLN A 42 6.31 15.89 3.30
N TYR A 43 5.77 16.47 2.21
CA TYR A 43 5.30 17.85 2.25
C TYR A 43 4.21 18.06 3.31
N LEU A 44 3.21 17.17 3.36
CA LEU A 44 2.12 17.29 4.33
C LEU A 44 2.59 17.15 5.78
N THR A 45 3.62 16.34 6.06
CA THR A 45 4.19 16.25 7.41
C THR A 45 4.79 17.58 7.88
N ASP A 46 5.34 18.40 6.96
CA ASP A 46 5.89 19.72 7.29
C ASP A 46 4.79 20.76 7.60
N THR A 47 3.59 20.58 7.06
CA THR A 47 2.44 21.48 7.29
C THR A 47 1.81 21.36 8.68
N ARG A 48 2.25 20.40 9.51
CA ARG A 48 1.64 20.00 10.80
C ARG A 48 0.18 19.53 10.69
N ALA A 49 -0.28 19.17 9.50
CA ALA A 49 -1.55 18.48 9.30
C ALA A 49 -1.46 17.03 9.82
N LYS A 50 -2.58 16.49 10.30
CA LYS A 50 -2.68 15.05 10.57
C LYS A 50 -3.02 14.34 9.26
N VAL A 51 -2.26 13.31 8.89
CA VAL A 51 -2.43 12.60 7.62
C VAL A 51 -2.70 11.12 7.88
N ILE A 52 -3.71 10.57 7.24
CA ILE A 52 -3.93 9.12 7.10
C ILE A 52 -3.91 8.81 5.61
N CYS A 53 -3.05 7.87 5.21
CA CYS A 53 -2.89 7.46 3.82
C CYS A 53 -3.00 5.96 3.70
N THR A 54 -3.86 5.48 2.80
CA THR A 54 -3.88 4.08 2.33
C THR A 54 -3.20 3.99 0.97
N THR A 55 -2.37 2.96 0.78
CA THR A 55 -1.64 2.76 -0.48
C THR A 55 -1.24 1.30 -0.65
N HIS A 56 -1.18 0.86 -1.92
CA HIS A 56 -0.49 -0.37 -2.30
C HIS A 56 1.01 -0.19 -2.54
N PHE A 57 1.53 1.05 -2.57
CA PHE A 57 2.94 1.35 -2.79
C PHE A 57 3.78 1.18 -1.53
N VAL A 58 3.87 -0.05 -1.02
CA VAL A 58 4.70 -0.40 0.14
C VAL A 58 6.19 -0.15 -0.12
N GLU A 59 6.58 -0.12 -1.41
CA GLU A 59 7.93 0.16 -1.88
C GLU A 59 8.44 1.54 -1.44
N THR A 60 7.55 2.48 -1.09
CA THR A 60 7.98 3.77 -0.53
C THR A 60 8.86 3.59 0.71
N PHE A 61 8.61 2.56 1.52
CA PHE A 61 9.42 2.26 2.71
C PHE A 61 10.68 1.47 2.37
N SER A 62 10.59 0.43 1.54
CA SER A 62 11.77 -0.38 1.19
C SER A 62 12.79 0.39 0.34
N MET A 63 12.34 1.39 -0.44
CA MET A 63 13.21 2.31 -1.17
C MET A 63 13.73 3.48 -0.32
N GLY A 64 13.36 3.55 0.96
CA GLY A 64 13.81 4.61 1.88
C GLY A 64 13.23 5.99 1.58
N MET A 65 12.18 6.10 0.77
CA MET A 65 11.52 7.39 0.50
C MET A 65 10.66 7.83 1.68
N LEU A 66 10.08 6.88 2.41
CA LEU A 66 9.43 7.09 3.69
C LEU A 66 10.14 6.25 4.74
N VAL A 67 10.31 6.81 5.93
CA VAL A 67 10.96 6.14 7.07
C VAL A 67 9.92 5.95 8.16
N ASP A 68 9.74 4.70 8.58
CA ASP A 68 8.88 4.37 9.72
C ASP A 68 9.51 4.87 11.02
N GLY A 69 8.77 5.65 11.80
CA GLY A 69 9.29 6.20 13.05
C GLY A 69 8.27 6.98 13.88
N GLU A 70 8.61 7.21 15.16
CA GLU A 70 7.70 7.85 16.11
C GLU A 70 7.42 9.33 15.84
N ASN A 71 8.40 10.05 15.30
CA ASN A 71 8.34 11.49 15.05
C ASN A 71 8.10 11.85 13.58
N GLY A 72 7.48 10.95 12.82
CA GLY A 72 7.22 11.13 11.39
C GLY A 72 6.11 10.24 10.88
N VAL A 73 6.40 9.51 9.80
CA VAL A 73 5.45 8.57 9.20
C VAL A 73 5.47 7.27 10.01
N LYS A 74 4.29 6.79 10.38
CA LYS A 74 4.12 5.47 11.00
C LYS A 74 3.53 4.50 9.99
N ALA A 75 4.24 3.41 9.72
CA ALA A 75 3.74 2.33 8.89
C ALA A 75 2.75 1.47 9.69
N LEU A 76 1.57 1.27 9.11
CA LEU A 76 0.51 0.45 9.67
C LEU A 76 -0.01 -0.48 8.58
N GLN A 77 -0.39 -1.69 8.98
CA GLN A 77 -0.98 -2.69 8.08
C GLN A 77 -2.22 -3.30 8.71
N MET A 78 -3.15 -3.76 7.86
CA MET A 78 -4.30 -4.53 8.32
C MET A 78 -3.88 -5.99 8.48
N ALA A 79 -4.06 -6.52 9.68
CA ALA A 79 -3.69 -7.88 10.03
C ALA A 79 -4.49 -8.89 9.21
N VAL A 80 -3.78 -9.85 8.62
CA VAL A 80 -4.33 -10.97 7.88
C VAL A 80 -3.82 -12.24 8.52
N LYS A 81 -4.73 -13.12 8.92
CA LYS A 81 -4.35 -14.46 9.35
C LYS A 81 -4.05 -15.29 8.12
N ILE A 82 -2.77 -15.59 7.89
CA ILE A 82 -2.34 -16.54 6.87
C ILE A 82 -2.42 -17.95 7.50
N PRO A 83 -3.14 -18.90 6.90
CA PRO A 83 -3.27 -20.23 7.47
C PRO A 83 -1.99 -21.06 7.27
N GLU A 84 -1.71 -21.94 8.21
CA GLU A 84 -0.57 -22.87 8.15
C GLU A 84 -0.76 -23.96 7.07
N ARG A 85 -2.02 -24.30 6.77
CA ARG A 85 -2.37 -25.30 5.76
C ARG A 85 -2.73 -24.62 4.44
N SER A 86 -2.24 -25.19 3.34
CA SER A 86 -2.52 -24.71 1.97
C SER A 86 -4.00 -24.79 1.56
N THR A 87 -4.80 -25.57 2.27
CA THR A 87 -6.26 -25.72 2.07
C THR A 87 -7.08 -24.61 2.70
N ASP A 88 -6.50 -23.90 3.66
CA ASP A 88 -7.23 -22.94 4.48
C ASP A 88 -7.16 -21.55 3.82
N LEU A 89 -8.19 -20.74 4.07
CA LEU A 89 -8.33 -19.40 3.50
C LEU A 89 -7.70 -18.35 4.42
N ALA A 90 -7.00 -17.36 3.87
CA ALA A 90 -6.60 -16.21 4.69
C ALA A 90 -7.82 -15.48 5.21
N VAL A 91 -7.73 -15.00 6.45
CA VAL A 91 -8.84 -14.31 7.09
C VAL A 91 -8.40 -12.87 7.39
N PRO A 92 -9.06 -11.85 6.82
CA PRO A 92 -8.85 -10.48 7.25
C PRO A 92 -9.33 -10.36 8.70
N LEU A 93 -8.45 -9.92 9.59
CA LEU A 93 -8.80 -9.78 11.02
C LEU A 93 -9.40 -8.40 11.33
N PHE A 94 -9.40 -7.49 10.37
CA PHE A 94 -9.85 -6.09 10.51
C PHE A 94 -9.18 -5.35 11.68
N LYS A 95 -7.95 -5.78 12.04
CA LYS A 95 -7.16 -5.20 13.11
C LYS A 95 -6.00 -4.44 12.49
N LEU A 96 -5.80 -3.19 12.91
CA LEU A 96 -4.67 -2.39 12.50
C LEU A 96 -3.46 -2.71 13.38
N GLU A 97 -2.32 -3.01 12.77
CA GLU A 97 -1.08 -3.37 13.45
C GLU A 97 0.09 -2.54 12.92
N HIS A 98 1.10 -2.33 13.76
CA HIS A 98 2.34 -1.67 13.35
C HIS A 98 3.12 -2.52 12.36
N GLY A 99 3.67 -1.87 11.34
CA GLY A 99 4.56 -2.47 10.36
C GLY A 99 4.19 -2.16 8.92
N VAL A 100 5.15 -2.42 8.04
CA VAL A 100 4.99 -2.36 6.58
C VAL A 100 4.49 -3.72 6.10
N ALA A 101 3.50 -3.73 5.22
CA ALA A 101 3.03 -4.97 4.61
C ALA A 101 4.13 -5.57 3.72
N GLU A 102 4.52 -6.82 3.98
CA GLU A 102 5.61 -7.50 3.26
C GLU A 102 5.16 -8.13 1.93
N SER A 103 3.87 -8.47 1.81
CA SER A 103 3.34 -9.10 0.60
C SER A 103 1.86 -8.83 0.40
N SER A 104 1.41 -8.90 -0.86
CA SER A 104 -0.01 -8.84 -1.17
C SER A 104 -0.66 -10.20 -0.92
N ALA A 105 -1.78 -10.22 -0.19
CA ALA A 105 -2.61 -11.40 -0.04
C ALA A 105 -3.41 -11.73 -1.33
N GLY A 106 -3.05 -11.15 -2.49
CA GLY A 106 -3.84 -11.19 -3.72
C GLY A 106 -4.14 -12.61 -4.21
N LEU A 107 -3.14 -13.50 -4.20
CA LEU A 107 -3.36 -14.92 -4.56
C LEU A 107 -4.25 -15.64 -3.55
N VAL A 108 -4.18 -15.27 -2.27
CA VAL A 108 -5.04 -15.88 -1.26
C VAL A 108 -6.49 -15.41 -1.42
N CYS A 109 -6.69 -14.10 -1.63
CA CYS A 109 -7.99 -13.53 -1.96
C CYS A 109 -8.57 -14.15 -3.24
N ALA A 110 -7.75 -14.41 -4.26
CA ALA A 110 -8.18 -15.09 -5.48
C ALA A 110 -8.69 -16.51 -5.20
N ARG A 111 -8.02 -17.30 -4.35
CA ARG A 111 -8.52 -18.62 -3.92
C ARG A 111 -9.85 -18.50 -3.19
N MET A 112 -9.96 -17.54 -2.27
CA MET A 112 -11.19 -17.29 -1.51
C MET A 112 -12.37 -16.91 -2.40
N ALA A 113 -12.11 -16.13 -3.45
CA ALA A 113 -13.11 -15.75 -4.43
C ALA A 113 -13.53 -16.91 -5.36
N GLY A 114 -12.98 -18.11 -5.17
CA GLY A 114 -13.34 -19.30 -5.93
C GLY A 114 -12.70 -19.36 -7.32
N LEU A 115 -11.61 -18.62 -7.56
CA LEU A 115 -10.88 -18.73 -8.82
C LEU A 115 -10.33 -20.15 -8.99
N ARG A 116 -10.38 -20.66 -10.22
CA ARG A 116 -9.89 -22.01 -10.54
C ARG A 116 -8.43 -22.13 -10.12
N ARG A 117 -8.10 -23.26 -9.48
CA ARG A 117 -6.75 -23.55 -8.96
C ARG A 117 -5.65 -23.27 -9.97
N GLY A 118 -5.79 -23.75 -11.21
CA GLY A 118 -4.79 -23.53 -12.26
C GLY A 118 -4.55 -22.05 -12.62
N ILE A 119 -5.55 -21.17 -12.47
CA ILE A 119 -5.39 -19.72 -12.68
C ILE A 119 -4.54 -19.12 -11.57
N VAL A 120 -4.81 -19.50 -10.31
CA VAL A 120 -4.06 -19.02 -9.14
C VAL A 120 -2.62 -19.52 -9.17
N GLU A 121 -2.41 -20.79 -9.52
CA GLU A 121 -1.08 -21.38 -9.68
C GLU A 121 -0.28 -20.64 -10.77
N ARG A 122 -0.88 -20.44 -11.95
CA ARG A 122 -0.25 -19.68 -13.03
C ARG A 122 0.07 -18.24 -12.63
N ALA A 123 -0.83 -17.57 -11.91
CA ALA A 123 -0.57 -16.23 -11.40
C ALA A 123 0.63 -16.20 -10.44
N GLY A 124 0.79 -17.22 -9.60
CA GLY A 124 1.97 -17.38 -8.74
C GLY A 124 3.27 -17.53 -9.53
N GLU A 125 3.27 -18.35 -10.58
CA GLU A 125 4.42 -18.50 -11.48
C GLU A 125 4.79 -17.17 -12.15
N VAL A 126 3.80 -16.44 -12.66
CA VAL A 126 4.03 -15.14 -13.31
C VAL A 126 4.62 -14.12 -12.33
N ILE A 127 4.13 -14.07 -11.08
CA ILE A 127 4.71 -13.18 -10.05
C ILE A 127 6.17 -13.53 -9.81
N GLN A 128 6.51 -14.81 -9.71
CA GLN A 128 7.89 -15.25 -9.51
C GLN A 128 8.79 -14.89 -10.71
N ALA A 129 8.29 -15.13 -11.92
CA ALA A 129 8.95 -14.77 -13.18
C ALA A 129 9.26 -13.27 -13.27
N CYS A 130 8.27 -12.42 -12.93
CA CYS A 130 8.44 -10.97 -12.87
C CYS A 130 9.49 -10.53 -11.83
N ARG A 131 9.54 -11.17 -10.65
CA ARG A 131 10.56 -10.87 -9.63
C ARG A 131 11.97 -11.23 -10.07
N GLU A 132 12.13 -12.27 -10.88
CA GLU A 132 13.41 -12.70 -11.44
C GLU A 132 13.83 -11.92 -12.70
N GLY A 133 12.99 -11.01 -13.20
CA GLY A 133 13.24 -10.28 -14.44
C GLY A 133 13.21 -11.18 -15.69
N LYS A 134 12.54 -12.34 -15.60
CA LYS A 134 12.42 -13.33 -16.68
C LYS A 134 10.93 -13.47 -17.03
N PRO A 135 10.37 -12.63 -17.92
CA PRO A 135 8.95 -12.73 -18.28
C PRO A 135 8.61 -14.06 -18.96
#